data_AF-A0A1A3FKN7-F1
#
_entry.id   AF-A0A1A3FKN7-F1
#
_cell.length_a   1.000
_cell.length_b   1.000
_cell.length_c   1.000
_cell.angle_alpha   90.00
_cell.angle_beta   90.00
_cell.angle_gamma   90.00
#
_symmetry.space_group_name_H-M   'P 1'
#
loop_
_entity.id
_entity.type
_entity.pdbx_description
1 polymer ?
#
loop_
_entity_poly.entity_id
_entity_poly.type
_entity_poly.pdbx_seq_one_letter_code
_entity_poly.pdbx_strand_id
1 'polypeptide(L)'
;MNTSPPDTPRNAWDALCAASTQKDRKLLLDRLEAVESRATAAERRIDSAETRAVIAEERASRWESLYRIAVAHLREVIRWATVNNTGTMPEPPAELQREL
;
A
#
# COMPACT_ATOMS: atom_id res chain seq x y z
N MET A 1 73.77 11.11 -23.29
CA MET A 1 72.42 10.59 -22.98
C MET A 1 71.58 11.78 -22.54
N ASN A 2 70.82 12.39 -23.45
CA ASN A 2 69.92 13.50 -23.12
C ASN A 2 68.63 12.93 -22.53
N THR A 3 68.42 13.09 -21.22
CA THR A 3 67.12 12.87 -20.60
C THR A 3 66.32 14.16 -20.70
N SER A 4 65.39 14.22 -21.65
CA SER A 4 64.41 15.31 -21.73
C SER A 4 63.63 15.41 -20.42
N PRO A 5 63.25 16.63 -19.97
CA PRO A 5 62.45 16.79 -18.75
C PRO A 5 61.07 16.17 -18.94
N PRO A 6 60.43 15.65 -17.88
CA PRO A 6 59.14 14.99 -18.02
C PRO A 6 58.06 16.02 -18.36
N ASP A 7 57.33 15.83 -19.47
CA ASP A 7 56.11 16.56 -19.82
C ASP A 7 55.03 16.29 -18.76
N THR A 8 55.10 17.00 -17.63
CA THR A 8 54.34 16.68 -16.41
C THR A 8 53.07 17.50 -16.15
N PRO A 9 52.82 18.71 -16.72
CA PRO A 9 51.61 19.44 -16.37
C PRO A 9 50.36 18.90 -17.08
N ARG A 10 50.44 18.53 -18.36
CA ARG A 10 49.27 18.11 -19.16
C ARG A 10 48.70 16.76 -18.71
N ASN A 11 49.58 15.79 -18.46
CA ASN A 11 49.20 14.46 -17.98
C ASN A 11 48.56 14.47 -16.59
N ALA A 12 49.00 15.38 -15.71
CA ALA A 12 48.42 15.55 -14.38
C ALA A 12 47.01 16.15 -14.44
N TRP A 13 46.79 17.15 -15.31
CA TRP A 13 45.47 17.75 -15.53
C TRP A 13 44.46 16.73 -16.10
N ASP A 14 44.87 15.92 -17.08
CA ASP A 14 44.00 14.89 -17.66
C ASP A 14 43.62 13.81 -16.62
N ALA A 15 44.56 13.42 -15.75
CA ALA A 15 44.31 12.49 -14.66
C ALA A 15 43.32 13.03 -13.61
N LEU A 16 43.41 14.32 -13.26
CA LEU A 16 42.47 14.97 -12.34
C LEU A 16 41.05 15.05 -12.95
N CYS A 17 40.94 15.38 -14.23
CA CYS A 17 39.66 15.38 -14.96
C CYS A 17 39.05 13.97 -15.00
N ALA A 18 39.86 12.94 -15.27
CA ALA A 18 39.42 11.54 -15.25
C ALA A 18 38.95 11.10 -13.84
N ALA A 19 39.68 11.49 -12.79
CA ALA A 19 39.29 11.19 -11.42
C ALA A 19 37.98 11.90 -11.01
N SER A 20 37.78 13.16 -11.42
CA SER A 20 36.54 13.90 -11.17
C SER A 20 35.35 13.23 -11.87
N THR A 21 35.48 12.88 -13.14
CA THR A 21 34.41 12.21 -13.90
C THR A 21 34.08 10.82 -13.35
N GLN A 22 35.09 10.07 -12.87
CA GLN A 22 34.87 8.81 -12.18
C GLN A 22 34.11 8.99 -10.85
N LYS A 23 34.45 10.02 -10.08
CA LYS A 23 33.75 10.36 -8.83
C LYS A 23 32.29 10.74 -9.08
N ASP A 24 32.04 11.57 -10.09
CA ASP A 24 30.69 11.99 -10.44
C ASP A 24 29.85 10.81 -10.94
N ARG A 25 30.43 9.94 -11.77
CA ARG A 25 29.78 8.69 -12.20
C ARG A 25 29.42 7.81 -11.01
N LYS A 26 30.35 7.61 -10.06
CA LYS A 26 30.08 6.83 -8.86
C LYS A 26 28.93 7.43 -8.06
N LEU A 27 28.97 8.73 -7.82
CA LEU A 27 27.90 9.43 -7.09
C LEU A 27 26.53 9.26 -7.77
N LEU A 28 26.48 9.30 -9.11
CA LEU A 28 25.25 9.08 -9.85
C LEU A 28 24.74 7.64 -9.71
N LEU A 29 25.63 6.64 -9.75
CA LEU A 29 25.27 5.24 -9.53
C LEU A 29 24.74 5.00 -8.11
N ASP A 30 25.42 5.54 -7.09
CA ASP A 30 24.99 5.42 -5.69
C ASP A 30 23.60 6.05 -5.48
N ARG A 31 23.33 7.18 -6.16
CA ARG A 31 22.01 7.83 -6.14
C ARG A 31 20.95 7.03 -6.89
N LEU A 32 21.30 6.44 -8.02
CA LEU A 32 20.39 5.58 -8.79
C LEU A 32 19.96 4.38 -7.94
N GLU A 33 20.92 3.69 -7.33
CA GLU A 33 20.65 2.53 -6.45
C GLU A 33 19.77 2.94 -5.26
N ALA A 34 20.01 4.09 -4.65
CA ALA A 34 19.19 4.60 -3.56
C ALA A 34 17.74 4.91 -4.03
N VAL A 35 17.56 5.43 -5.25
CA VAL A 35 16.25 5.69 -5.83
C VAL A 35 15.52 4.39 -6.14
N GLU A 36 16.20 3.41 -6.75
CA GLU A 36 15.65 2.09 -7.05
C GLU A 36 15.19 1.37 -5.77
N SER A 37 16.04 1.36 -4.73
CA SER A 37 15.70 0.77 -3.44
C SER A 37 14.46 1.42 -2.82
N ARG A 38 14.37 2.76 -2.85
CA ARG A 38 13.21 3.51 -2.36
C ARG A 38 11.96 3.25 -3.18
N ALA A 39 12.09 3.13 -4.50
CA ALA A 39 10.97 2.83 -5.40
C ALA A 39 10.39 1.45 -5.09
N THR A 40 11.24 0.41 -5.01
CA THR A 40 10.79 -0.94 -4.64
C THR A 40 10.16 -0.99 -3.25
N ALA A 41 10.70 -0.25 -2.29
CA ALA A 41 10.11 -0.15 -0.95
C ALA A 41 8.74 0.56 -0.97
N ALA A 42 8.56 1.57 -1.83
CA ALA A 42 7.29 2.27 -2.00
C ALA A 42 6.24 1.36 -2.66
N GLU A 43 6.60 0.63 -3.71
CA GLU A 43 5.74 -0.33 -4.40
C GLU A 43 5.19 -1.38 -3.41
N ARG A 44 6.06 -2.02 -2.63
CA ARG A 44 5.63 -3.00 -1.61
C ARG A 44 4.67 -2.41 -0.57
N ARG A 45 4.85 -1.14 -0.20
CA ARG A 45 3.96 -0.44 0.74
C ARG A 45 2.61 -0.13 0.11
N ILE A 46 2.58 0.17 -1.19
CA ILE A 46 1.36 0.38 -1.96
C ILE A 46 0.58 -0.94 -2.05
N ASP A 47 1.21 -2.03 -2.48
CA ASP A 47 0.57 -3.36 -2.57
C ASP A 47 -0.06 -3.78 -1.22
N SER A 48 0.68 -3.56 -0.13
CA SER A 48 0.19 -3.83 1.23
C SER A 48 -0.96 -2.91 1.65
N ALA A 49 -0.94 -1.65 1.24
CA ALA A 49 -2.03 -0.71 1.51
C ALA A 49 -3.30 -1.06 0.71
N GLU A 50 -3.16 -1.42 -0.57
CA GLU A 50 -4.26 -1.86 -1.42
C GLU A 50 -4.92 -3.12 -0.88
N THR A 51 -4.12 -4.12 -0.50
CA THR A 51 -4.64 -5.35 0.14
C THR A 51 -5.46 -5.04 1.39
N ARG A 52 -4.96 -4.14 2.26
CA ARG A 52 -5.68 -3.73 3.47
C ARG A 52 -6.96 -2.95 3.15
N ALA A 53 -6.95 -2.13 2.09
CA ALA A 53 -8.11 -1.39 1.65
C ALA A 53 -9.23 -2.32 1.17
N VAL A 54 -8.90 -3.33 0.34
CA VAL A 54 -9.85 -4.34 -0.13
C VAL A 54 -10.48 -5.09 1.05
N ILE A 55 -9.67 -5.58 1.99
CA ILE A 55 -10.18 -6.28 3.18
C ILE A 55 -11.10 -5.38 4.02
N ALA A 56 -10.76 -4.09 4.15
CA ALA A 56 -11.59 -3.14 4.88
C ALA A 56 -12.93 -2.88 4.16
N GLU A 57 -12.92 -2.77 2.84
CA GLU A 57 -14.11 -2.59 2.01
C GLU A 57 -15.03 -3.81 2.06
N GLU A 58 -14.47 -5.03 1.97
CA GLU A 58 -15.23 -6.27 2.11
C GLU A 58 -15.91 -6.37 3.47
N ARG A 59 -15.19 -6.01 4.54
CA ARG A 59 -15.77 -5.97 5.90
C ARG A 59 -16.87 -4.94 6.01
N ALA A 60 -16.66 -3.73 5.49
CA ALA A 60 -17.67 -2.68 5.51
C ALA A 60 -18.93 -3.08 4.74
N SER A 61 -18.76 -3.66 3.55
CA SER A 61 -19.86 -4.17 2.72
C SER A 61 -20.64 -5.29 3.42
N ARG A 62 -19.94 -6.24 4.05
CA ARG A 62 -20.59 -7.29 4.87
C ARG A 62 -21.41 -6.68 6.01
N TRP A 63 -20.84 -5.75 6.76
CA TRP A 63 -21.55 -5.09 7.86
C TRP A 63 -22.75 -4.29 7.35
N GLU A 64 -22.62 -3.55 6.25
CA GLU A 64 -23.74 -2.83 5.65
C GLU A 64 -24.89 -3.76 5.26
N SER A 65 -24.57 -4.92 4.66
CA SER A 65 -25.55 -5.95 4.34
C SER A 65 -26.26 -6.46 5.59
N LEU A 66 -25.50 -6.83 6.64
CA LEU A 66 -26.05 -7.28 7.91
C LEU A 66 -26.93 -6.21 8.57
N TYR A 67 -26.53 -4.94 8.55
CA TYR A 67 -27.34 -3.84 9.08
C TYR A 67 -28.67 -3.70 8.33
N ARG A 68 -28.68 -3.81 7.00
CA ARG A 68 -29.92 -3.78 6.21
C ARG A 68 -30.85 -4.93 6.58
N ILE A 69 -30.30 -6.14 6.74
CA ILE A 69 -31.05 -7.33 7.17
C ILE A 69 -31.62 -7.13 8.57
N ALA A 70 -30.81 -6.65 9.52
CA ALA A 70 -31.23 -6.37 10.89
C ALA A 70 -32.37 -5.35 10.95
N VAL A 71 -32.27 -4.25 10.20
CA VAL A 71 -33.33 -3.22 10.14
C VAL A 71 -34.62 -3.79 9.53
N ALA A 72 -34.53 -4.60 8.48
CA ALA A 72 -35.70 -5.24 7.89
C ALA A 72 -36.39 -6.18 8.88
N HIS A 73 -35.62 -7.03 9.56
CA HIS A 73 -36.14 -7.93 10.57
C HIS A 73 -36.76 -7.18 11.76
N LEU A 74 -36.10 -6.14 12.28
CA LEU A 74 -36.66 -5.33 13.37
C LEU A 74 -37.99 -4.67 12.99
N ARG A 75 -38.12 -4.18 11.75
CA ARG A 75 -39.40 -3.64 11.25
C ARG A 75 -40.49 -4.71 11.22
N GLU A 76 -40.14 -5.93 10.86
CA GLU A 76 -41.06 -7.06 10.88
C GLU A 76 -41.50 -7.42 12.31
N VAL A 77 -40.56 -7.48 13.24
CA VAL A 77 -40.83 -7.72 14.67
C VAL A 77 -41.71 -6.63 15.27
N ILE A 78 -41.43 -5.35 14.97
CA ILE A 78 -42.27 -4.22 15.42
C ILE A 78 -43.68 -4.33 14.84
N ARG A 79 -43.82 -4.66 13.55
CA ARG A 79 -45.12 -4.86 12.93
C ARG A 79 -45.89 -6.00 13.60
N TRP A 80 -45.22 -7.13 13.85
CA TRP A 80 -45.82 -8.26 14.57
C TRP A 80 -46.28 -7.83 15.96
N ALA A 81 -45.43 -7.16 16.73
CA ALA A 81 -45.74 -6.74 18.10
C ALA A 81 -46.92 -5.76 18.19
N THR A 82 -47.09 -4.90 17.17
CA THR A 82 -48.14 -3.88 17.13
C THR A 82 -49.46 -4.37 16.53
N VAL A 83 -49.43 -5.30 15.57
CA VAL A 83 -50.63 -5.70 14.79
C VAL A 83 -51.08 -7.13 15.06
N ASN A 84 -50.15 -8.07 15.28
CA ASN A 84 -50.45 -9.50 15.32
C ASN A 84 -49.68 -10.23 16.43
N ASN A 85 -49.68 -9.68 17.66
CA ASN A 85 -48.84 -10.15 18.77
C ASN A 85 -49.20 -11.55 19.31
N THR A 86 -50.28 -12.14 18.80
CA THR A 86 -50.80 -13.45 19.19
C THR A 86 -50.32 -14.58 18.26
N GLY A 87 -49.75 -14.25 17.09
CA GLY A 87 -49.14 -15.21 16.17
C GLY A 87 -47.68 -15.51 16.50
N THR A 88 -47.04 -16.38 15.72
CA THR A 88 -45.60 -16.71 15.86
C THR A 88 -44.73 -15.46 15.61
N MET A 89 -43.81 -15.18 16.54
CA MET A 89 -42.85 -14.08 16.41
C MET A 89 -41.90 -14.36 15.22
N PRO A 90 -41.59 -13.35 14.39
CA PRO A 90 -40.60 -13.49 13.33
C PRO A 90 -39.25 -13.94 13.91
N GLU A 91 -38.65 -14.96 13.33
CA GLU A 91 -37.32 -15.42 13.73
C GLU A 91 -36.21 -14.57 13.10
N PRO A 92 -35.08 -14.35 13.79
CA PRO A 92 -33.94 -13.66 13.22
C PRO A 92 -33.44 -14.35 11.95
N PRO A 93 -33.15 -13.62 10.87
CA PRO A 93 -32.51 -14.18 9.68
C PRO A 93 -31.22 -14.94 10.01
N ALA A 94 -30.97 -16.04 9.32
CA ALA A 94 -29.82 -16.91 9.56
C ALA A 94 -28.48 -16.18 9.43
N GLU A 95 -28.42 -15.17 8.57
CA GLU A 95 -27.27 -14.30 8.38
C GLU A 95 -26.90 -13.54 9.65
N LEU A 96 -27.88 -13.09 10.43
CA LEU A 96 -27.64 -12.44 11.72
C LEU A 96 -27.27 -13.45 12.80
N GLN A 97 -27.91 -14.62 12.79
CA GLN A 97 -27.65 -15.68 13.78
C GLN A 97 -26.20 -16.18 13.73
N ARG A 98 -25.57 -16.17 12.55
CA ARG A 98 -24.17 -16.58 12.37
C ARG A 98 -23.15 -15.60 12.96
N GLU A 99 -23.58 -14.39 13.33
CA GLU A 99 -22.73 -13.32 13.86
C GLU A 99 -22.87 -13.14 15.38
N LEU A 100 -23.81 -13.86 16.02
CA LEU A 100 -24.05 -13.89 17.46
C LEU A 100 -23.21 -14.98 18.14
#